data_AF-A0A6P9EBF9-F1
#
_entry.id   AF-A0A6P9EBF9-F1
#
_cell.length_a   1.000
_cell.length_b   1.000
_cell.length_c   1.000
_cell.angle_alpha   90.00
_cell.angle_beta   90.00
_cell.angle_gamma   90.00
#
_symmetry.space_group_name_H-M   'P 1'
#
loop_
_entity.id
_entity.type
_entity.pdbx_description
1 polymer ?
#
loop_
_entity_poly.entity_id
_entity_poly.type
_entity_poly.pdbx_seq_one_letter_code
_entity_poly.pdbx_strand_id
1 'polypeptide(L)'
;MPLATWRRISHQELIRATEGFSVNNLLGEGSFGFVYKGTLLEGTIVAIKVLNLQVEGAFKSFHIECEVLRNIRHRNLVKIITACCNMDFKALVLEYMPNGNLDMWLYSKNHCLNMLQRLDIMIDVATAVEYLHLGYATPIVHCDLKPTNVLLDEDMVGHVADFGIAKLLGDGISLTQTMTLATIGYMAPGEECLLSTMGLALRCCADSPEQRIGIENVLATLNKIKLKFLKDISGR
;
A
#
# COMPACT_ATOMS: atom_id res chain seq x y z
N MET A 1 -8.13 29.34 5.78
CA MET A 1 -7.65 28.13 6.50
C MET A 1 -6.16 28.30 6.73
N PRO A 2 -5.63 28.21 7.95
CA PRO A 2 -4.18 28.28 8.14
C PRO A 2 -3.54 27.08 7.44
N LEU A 3 -2.51 27.32 6.63
CA LEU A 3 -1.65 26.28 6.08
C LEU A 3 -1.10 25.46 7.26
N ALA A 4 -1.49 24.19 7.37
CA ALA A 4 -0.91 23.29 8.34
C ALA A 4 0.62 23.31 8.16
N THR A 5 1.34 23.87 9.13
CA THR A 5 2.80 23.89 9.10
C THR A 5 3.28 22.47 9.33
N TRP A 6 3.79 21.84 8.27
CA TRP A 6 4.46 20.55 8.37
C TRP A 6 5.60 20.67 9.39
N ARG A 7 5.52 19.93 10.49
CA ARG A 7 6.59 19.90 11.49
C ARG A 7 7.88 19.42 10.81
N ARG A 8 8.95 20.19 11.00
CA ARG A 8 10.29 19.79 10.59
C ARG A 8 10.87 18.88 11.66
N ILE A 9 11.22 17.65 11.27
CA ILE A 9 11.92 16.68 12.12
C ILE A 9 13.37 16.64 11.66
N SER A 10 14.31 16.76 12.61
CA SER A 10 15.75 16.79 12.31
C SER A 10 16.34 15.38 12.19
N HIS A 11 17.49 15.24 11.51
CA HIS A 11 18.20 13.95 11.44
C HIS A 11 18.58 13.43 12.83
N GLN A 12 19.00 14.31 13.74
CA GLN A 12 19.33 13.94 15.12
C GLN A 12 18.12 13.40 15.89
N GLU A 13 16.93 13.93 15.62
CA GLU A 13 15.69 13.46 16.21
C GLU A 13 15.33 12.05 15.69
N LEU A 14 15.53 11.78 14.40
CA LEU A 14 15.35 10.44 13.84
C LEU A 14 16.34 9.42 14.41
N ILE A 15 17.61 9.81 14.60
CA ILE A 15 18.62 8.98 15.26
C ILE A 15 18.14 8.61 16.66
N ARG A 16 17.65 9.57 17.46
CA ARG A 16 17.13 9.29 18.81
C ARG A 16 15.89 8.41 18.77
N ALA A 17 14.94 8.73 17.89
CA ALA A 17 13.68 8.01 17.76
C ALA A 17 13.85 6.53 17.41
N THR A 18 14.93 6.18 16.71
CA THR A 18 15.24 4.82 16.24
C THR A 18 16.35 4.13 17.03
N GLU A 19 16.81 4.74 18.13
CA GLU A 19 17.95 4.26 18.93
C GLU A 19 19.23 4.06 18.10
N GLY A 20 19.51 5.02 17.22
CA GLY A 20 20.66 4.98 16.32
C GLY A 20 20.45 4.08 15.10
N PHE A 21 19.23 4.02 14.57
CA PHE A 21 18.85 3.08 13.49
C PHE A 21 19.16 1.62 13.87
N SER A 22 18.83 1.27 15.11
CA SER A 22 19.07 -0.07 15.67
C SER A 22 18.39 -1.15 14.84
N VAL A 23 19.07 -2.30 14.66
CA VAL A 23 18.51 -3.47 13.98
C VAL A 23 17.25 -4.00 14.68
N ASN A 24 17.13 -3.79 16.00
CA ASN A 24 15.93 -4.17 16.77
C ASN A 24 14.70 -3.35 16.37
N ASN A 25 14.91 -2.17 15.78
CA ASN A 25 13.87 -1.30 15.27
C ASN A 25 13.65 -1.45 13.77
N LEU A 26 14.38 -2.34 13.08
CA LEU A 26 14.21 -2.57 11.65
C LEU A 26 12.87 -3.28 11.38
N LEU A 27 12.00 -2.63 10.61
CA LEU A 27 10.72 -3.18 10.15
C LEU A 27 10.86 -3.94 8.83
N GLY A 28 11.79 -3.51 7.98
CA GLY A 28 12.03 -4.17 6.71
C GLY A 28 13.11 -3.48 5.87
N GLU A 29 13.59 -4.20 4.88
CA GLU A 29 14.50 -3.73 3.84
C GLU A 29 13.76 -3.75 2.49
N GLY A 30 13.83 -2.63 1.77
CA GLY A 30 13.25 -2.48 0.44
C GLY A 30 14.33 -2.16 -0.59
N SER A 31 13.93 -2.04 -1.86
CA SER A 31 14.85 -1.85 -2.98
C SER A 31 15.77 -0.62 -2.85
N PHE A 32 15.34 0.42 -2.13
CA PHE A 32 16.05 1.70 -2.03
C PHE A 32 16.50 2.04 -0.61
N GLY A 33 16.35 1.15 0.37
CA GLY A 33 16.77 1.43 1.74
C GLY A 33 16.02 0.62 2.79
N PHE A 34 15.95 1.18 4.00
CA PHE A 34 15.52 0.49 5.20
C PHE A 34 14.37 1.24 5.86
N VAL A 35 13.44 0.51 6.48
CA VAL A 35 12.33 1.09 7.23
C VAL A 35 12.50 0.74 8.69
N TYR A 36 12.54 1.75 9.55
CA TYR A 36 12.68 1.60 10.99
C TYR A 36 11.40 2.02 11.73
N LYS A 37 11.07 1.33 12.80
CA LYS A 37 10.15 1.83 13.82
C LYS A 37 10.87 2.91 14.61
N GLY A 38 10.18 4.02 14.89
CA GLY A 38 10.68 5.05 15.77
C GLY A 38 9.60 5.58 16.69
N THR A 39 10.03 6.17 17.80
CA THR A 39 9.15 6.92 18.71
C THR A 39 9.63 8.37 18.78
N LEU A 40 8.82 9.30 18.29
CA LEU A 40 9.12 10.73 18.34
C LEU A 40 9.10 11.24 19.79
N LEU A 41 9.67 12.43 20.04
CA LEU A 41 9.81 13.00 21.40
C LEU A 41 8.46 13.15 22.14
N GLU A 42 7.39 13.43 21.40
CA GLU A 42 6.02 13.52 21.93
C GLU A 42 5.33 12.17 22.17
N GLY A 43 6.00 11.04 21.88
CA GLY A 43 5.48 9.69 22.05
C GLY A 43 4.82 9.07 20.83
N THR A 44 4.68 9.81 19.71
CA THR A 44 4.11 9.27 18.47
C THR A 44 5.00 8.19 17.87
N ILE A 45 4.43 7.00 17.64
CA ILE A 45 5.11 5.91 16.93
C ILE A 45 5.03 6.14 15.42
N VAL A 46 6.16 6.02 14.73
CA VAL A 46 6.30 6.30 13.29
C VAL A 46 7.08 5.21 12.57
N ALA A 47 6.88 5.11 11.26
CA ALA A 47 7.76 4.35 10.37
C ALA A 47 8.70 5.33 9.65
N ILE A 48 10.00 5.10 9.73
CA ILE A 48 11.04 5.96 9.18
C ILE A 48 11.75 5.21 8.06
N LYS A 49 11.42 5.53 6.82
CA LYS A 49 12.07 4.98 5.62
C LYS A 49 13.32 5.78 5.31
N VAL A 50 14.50 5.22 5.57
CA VAL A 50 15.82 5.80 5.29
C VAL A 50 16.32 5.26 3.97
N LEU A 51 16.69 6.15 3.05
CA LEU A 51 17.12 5.76 1.71
C LEU A 51 18.63 5.51 1.69
N ASN A 52 19.04 4.42 1.05
CA ASN A 52 20.43 4.13 0.76
C ASN A 52 20.84 4.87 -0.53
N LEU A 53 21.47 6.04 -0.38
CA LEU A 53 21.85 6.90 -1.51
C LEU A 53 22.96 6.31 -2.39
N GLN A 54 23.59 5.20 -1.98
CA GLN A 54 24.53 4.46 -2.82
C GLN A 54 23.82 3.56 -3.85
N VAL A 55 22.53 3.29 -3.66
CA VAL A 55 21.72 2.51 -4.61
C VAL A 55 21.28 3.40 -5.75
N GLU A 56 21.55 2.96 -6.99
CA GLU A 56 21.11 3.66 -8.20
C GLU A 56 19.59 3.86 -8.19
N GLY A 57 19.14 5.08 -8.47
CA GLY A 57 17.72 5.42 -8.49
C GLY A 57 17.11 5.76 -7.11
N ALA A 58 17.79 5.52 -5.99
CA ALA A 58 17.24 5.81 -4.65
C ALA A 58 16.89 7.31 -4.46
N PHE A 59 17.73 8.21 -4.97
CA PHE A 59 17.45 9.65 -4.92
C PHE A 59 16.22 10.05 -5.75
N LYS A 60 16.05 9.44 -6.94
CA LYS A 60 14.88 9.66 -7.80
C LYS A 60 13.62 9.10 -7.13
N SER A 61 13.74 7.91 -6.54
CA SER A 61 12.67 7.26 -5.79
C SER A 61 12.17 8.13 -4.64
N PHE A 62 13.09 8.70 -3.85
CA PHE A 62 12.75 9.66 -2.80
C PHE A 62 11.95 10.87 -3.31
N HIS A 63 12.35 11.44 -4.45
CA HIS A 63 11.66 12.60 -5.03
C HIS A 63 10.26 12.26 -5.49
N ILE A 64 10.08 11.15 -6.19
CA ILE A 64 8.77 10.65 -6.63
C ILE A 64 7.87 10.41 -5.43
N GLU A 65 8.38 9.71 -4.42
CA GLU A 65 7.60 9.35 -3.25
C GLU A 65 7.19 10.58 -2.43
N CYS A 66 8.10 11.56 -2.24
CA CYS A 66 7.75 12.86 -1.67
C CYS A 66 6.68 13.59 -2.48
N GLU A 67 6.82 13.57 -3.81
CA GLU A 67 5.91 14.26 -4.72
C GLU A 67 4.51 13.68 -4.69
N VAL A 68 4.39 12.35 -4.66
CA VAL A 68 3.11 11.68 -4.57
C VAL A 68 2.51 11.87 -3.18
N LEU A 69 3.23 11.48 -2.12
CA LEU A 69 2.71 11.45 -0.75
C LEU A 69 2.30 12.83 -0.20
N ARG A 70 2.94 13.92 -0.65
CA ARG A 70 2.52 15.27 -0.23
C ARG A 70 1.15 15.69 -0.79
N ASN A 71 0.73 15.07 -1.90
CA ASN A 71 -0.45 15.46 -2.65
C ASN A 71 -1.65 14.51 -2.45
N ILE A 72 -1.41 13.29 -1.96
CA ILE A 72 -2.47 12.29 -1.73
C ILE A 72 -2.93 12.25 -0.27
N ARG A 73 -4.25 12.12 -0.08
CA ARG A 73 -4.88 11.96 1.24
C ARG A 73 -6.09 11.04 1.12
N HIS A 74 -5.93 9.80 1.56
CA HIS A 74 -6.98 8.79 1.50
C HIS A 74 -6.88 7.82 2.68
N ARG A 75 -8.02 7.30 3.14
CA ARG A 75 -8.10 6.40 4.31
C ARG A 75 -7.45 5.03 4.13
N ASN A 76 -7.12 4.66 2.90
CA ASN A 76 -6.48 3.38 2.54
C ASN A 76 -5.10 3.60 1.92
N LEU A 77 -4.46 4.75 2.19
CA LEU A 77 -3.11 5.07 1.75
C LEU A 77 -2.28 5.49 2.95
N VAL A 78 -1.06 4.96 3.07
CA VAL A 78 -0.15 5.36 4.13
C VAL A 78 0.14 6.85 4.06
N LYS A 79 -0.08 7.53 5.17
CA LYS A 79 0.09 8.95 5.30
C LYS A 79 1.54 9.33 5.60
N ILE A 80 2.07 10.24 4.79
CA ILE A 80 3.30 10.96 5.15
C ILE A 80 3.02 11.96 6.27
N ILE A 81 3.86 11.90 7.31
CA ILE A 81 3.92 12.87 8.39
C ILE A 81 4.85 14.01 8.00
N THR A 82 6.06 13.70 7.54
CA THR A 82 7.03 14.69 7.04
C THR A 82 8.16 13.98 6.29
N ALA A 83 9.08 14.76 5.70
CA ALA A 83 10.33 14.26 5.15
C ALA A 83 11.51 14.94 5.85
N CYS A 84 12.57 14.18 6.12
CA CYS A 84 13.83 14.70 6.65
C CYS A 84 14.91 14.53 5.57
N CYS A 85 15.52 15.63 5.13
CA CYS A 85 16.53 15.56 4.10
C CYS A 85 17.66 16.57 4.31
N ASN A 86 18.88 16.14 4.03
CA ASN A 86 20.06 16.98 3.84
C ASN A 86 20.82 16.49 2.60
N MET A 87 22.11 16.83 2.45
CA MET A 87 22.92 16.45 1.29
C MET A 87 23.12 14.92 1.19
N ASP A 88 23.44 14.27 2.33
CA ASP A 88 23.87 12.87 2.38
C ASP A 88 22.85 11.93 3.05
N PHE A 89 21.71 12.48 3.48
CA PHE A 89 20.66 11.74 4.18
C PHE A 89 19.29 12.13 3.64
N LYS A 90 18.48 11.12 3.31
CA LYS A 90 17.08 11.27 2.91
C LYS A 90 16.26 10.25 3.70
N ALA A 91 15.20 10.72 4.33
CA ALA A 91 14.24 9.86 5.00
C ALA A 91 12.81 10.40 4.88
N LEU A 92 11.86 9.47 4.84
CA LEU A 92 10.43 9.74 4.96
C LEU A 92 9.96 9.31 6.35
N VAL A 93 9.16 10.16 6.98
CA VAL A 93 8.49 9.85 8.25
C VAL A 93 7.02 9.61 7.92
N LEU A 94 6.58 8.38 8.13
CA LEU A 94 5.26 7.87 7.79
C LEU A 94 4.54 7.47 9.08
N GLU A 95 3.22 7.41 9.02
CA GLU A 95 2.45 6.76 10.09
C GLU A 95 2.84 5.29 10.22
N TYR A 96 2.83 4.80 11.47
CA TYR A 96 3.18 3.42 11.76
C TYR A 96 1.95 2.52 11.68
N MET A 97 2.13 1.36 11.05
CA MET A 97 1.08 0.35 10.86
C MET A 97 1.36 -0.83 11.80
N PRO A 98 0.62 -0.97 12.92
CA PRO A 98 0.97 -1.90 14.00
C PRO A 98 0.81 -3.38 13.62
N ASN A 99 -0.08 -3.70 12.68
CA ASN A 99 -0.31 -5.08 12.25
C ASN A 99 0.61 -5.52 11.10
N GLY A 100 1.60 -4.70 10.73
CA GLY A 100 2.59 -5.05 9.70
C GLY A 100 2.00 -5.06 8.29
N ASN A 101 2.58 -5.88 7.40
CA ASN A 101 2.15 -5.99 6.00
C ASN A 101 1.29 -7.24 5.76
N LEU A 102 0.51 -7.22 4.68
CA LEU A 102 -0.42 -8.29 4.31
C LEU A 102 0.29 -9.62 4.02
N ASP A 103 1.52 -9.58 3.51
CA ASP A 103 2.32 -10.78 3.22
C ASP A 103 2.52 -11.65 4.48
N MET A 104 2.82 -11.02 5.62
CA MET A 104 2.93 -11.68 6.92
C MET A 104 1.63 -12.39 7.31
N TRP A 105 0.47 -11.82 6.99
CA TRP A 105 -0.84 -12.40 7.30
C TRP A 105 -1.27 -13.51 6.35
N LEU A 106 -0.73 -13.52 5.12
CA LEU A 106 -1.03 -14.52 4.12
C LEU A 106 -0.17 -15.78 4.26
N TYR A 107 1.09 -15.64 4.68
CA TYR A 107 2.08 -16.74 4.62
C TYR A 107 2.69 -17.14 5.97
N SER A 108 2.49 -16.38 7.05
CA SER A 108 2.95 -16.79 8.39
C SER A 108 2.01 -17.82 9.02
N LYS A 109 2.59 -18.80 9.74
CA LYS A 109 1.83 -19.84 10.47
C LYS A 109 1.02 -19.29 11.65
N ASN A 110 1.36 -18.09 12.14
CA ASN A 110 0.77 -17.52 13.34
C ASN A 110 -0.39 -16.57 13.06
N HIS A 111 -0.68 -16.29 11.78
CA HIS A 111 -1.71 -15.36 11.35
C HIS A 111 -2.70 -16.07 10.45
N CYS A 112 -3.99 -15.74 10.58
CA CYS A 112 -5.03 -16.26 9.71
C CYS A 112 -6.06 -15.15 9.45
N LEU A 113 -6.24 -14.81 8.18
CA LEU A 113 -7.33 -13.94 7.73
C LEU A 113 -8.53 -14.80 7.33
N ASN A 114 -9.68 -14.50 7.92
CA ASN A 114 -10.94 -15.07 7.47
C ASN A 114 -11.38 -14.45 6.13
N MET A 115 -12.39 -15.04 5.48
CA MET A 115 -12.80 -14.61 4.14
C MET A 115 -13.33 -13.16 4.12
N LEU A 116 -14.05 -12.74 5.17
CA LEU A 116 -14.57 -11.37 5.25
C LEU A 116 -13.42 -10.35 5.33
N GLN A 117 -12.43 -10.60 6.19
CA GLN A 117 -11.24 -9.75 6.31
C GLN A 117 -10.48 -9.66 4.98
N ARG A 118 -10.35 -10.77 4.25
CA ARG A 118 -9.72 -10.77 2.92
C ARG A 118 -10.48 -9.90 1.94
N LEU A 119 -11.81 -10.02 1.89
CA LEU A 119 -12.65 -9.18 1.04
C LEU A 119 -12.55 -7.70 1.42
N ASP A 120 -12.51 -7.39 2.72
CA ASP A 120 -12.37 -6.03 3.23
C ASP A 120 -11.04 -5.41 2.78
N ILE A 121 -9.94 -6.13 2.97
CA ILE A 121 -8.61 -5.70 2.53
C ILE A 121 -8.55 -5.54 1.00
N MET A 122 -9.18 -6.44 0.23
CA MET A 122 -9.27 -6.31 -1.23
C MET A 122 -10.03 -5.05 -1.65
N ILE A 123 -11.13 -4.74 -0.95
CA ILE A 123 -11.93 -3.53 -1.20
C ILE A 123 -11.11 -2.30 -0.85
N ASP A 124 -10.44 -2.28 0.31
CA ASP A 124 -9.57 -1.19 0.75
C ASP A 124 -8.49 -0.87 -0.30
N VAL A 125 -7.81 -1.90 -0.80
CA VAL A 125 -6.80 -1.75 -1.86
C VAL A 125 -7.43 -1.26 -3.16
N ALA A 126 -8.59 -1.79 -3.57
CA ALA A 126 -9.28 -1.35 -4.77
C ALA A 126 -9.73 0.12 -4.68
N THR A 127 -10.23 0.55 -3.52
CA THR A 127 -10.61 1.95 -3.26
C THR A 127 -9.39 2.87 -3.28
N ALA A 128 -8.27 2.46 -2.70
CA ALA A 128 -7.01 3.20 -2.82
C ALA A 128 -6.56 3.38 -4.27
N VAL A 129 -6.60 2.33 -5.08
CA VAL A 129 -6.20 2.38 -6.49
C VAL A 129 -7.18 3.22 -7.32
N GLU A 130 -8.49 3.12 -7.05
CA GLU A 130 -9.50 3.95 -7.70
C GLU A 130 -9.23 5.44 -7.45
N TYR A 131 -8.98 5.80 -6.18
CA TYR A 131 -8.61 7.15 -5.80
C TYR A 131 -7.36 7.67 -6.53
N LEU A 132 -6.31 6.84 -6.63
CA LEU A 132 -5.07 7.22 -7.33
C LEU A 132 -5.27 7.40 -8.85
N HIS A 133 -6.12 6.58 -9.46
CA HIS A 133 -6.34 6.59 -10.90
C HIS A 133 -7.34 7.66 -11.35
N LEU A 134 -8.38 7.93 -10.55
CA LEU A 134 -9.51 8.76 -10.95
C LEU A 134 -9.70 10.01 -10.10
N GLY A 135 -9.05 10.10 -8.93
CA GLY A 135 -9.20 11.22 -8.01
C GLY A 135 -8.45 12.50 -8.41
N TYR A 136 -7.65 12.45 -9.48
CA TYR A 136 -6.76 13.54 -9.90
C TYR A 136 -6.80 13.77 -11.41
N ALA A 137 -6.50 15.01 -11.82
CA ALA A 137 -6.37 15.36 -13.24
C ALA A 137 -5.23 14.59 -13.93
N THR A 138 -4.18 14.25 -13.19
CA THR A 138 -3.06 13.42 -13.65
C THR A 138 -3.12 12.09 -12.89
N PRO A 139 -3.47 10.97 -13.53
CA PRO A 139 -3.54 9.67 -12.87
C PRO A 139 -2.20 9.27 -12.26
N ILE A 140 -2.24 8.71 -11.05
CA ILE A 140 -1.06 8.20 -10.34
C ILE A 140 -1.09 6.68 -10.41
N VAL A 141 -0.12 6.07 -11.10
CA VAL A 141 0.03 4.61 -11.13
C VAL A 141 1.06 4.19 -10.08
N HIS A 142 0.67 3.33 -9.14
CA HIS A 142 1.53 2.88 -8.04
C HIS A 142 2.79 2.14 -8.52
N CYS A 143 2.66 1.30 -9.55
CA CYS A 143 3.70 0.46 -10.15
C CYS A 143 4.33 -0.64 -9.27
N ASP A 144 4.13 -0.65 -7.94
CA ASP A 144 4.63 -1.72 -7.06
C ASP A 144 3.54 -2.31 -6.13
N LEU A 145 2.34 -2.57 -6.67
CA LEU A 145 1.25 -3.11 -5.85
C LEU A 145 1.47 -4.62 -5.59
N LYS A 146 1.73 -4.98 -4.33
CA LYS A 146 1.99 -6.34 -3.85
C LYS A 146 1.69 -6.47 -2.35
N PRO A 147 1.52 -7.69 -1.80
CA PRO A 147 1.17 -7.87 -0.38
C PRO A 147 2.13 -7.21 0.62
N THR A 148 3.43 -7.11 0.31
CA THR A 148 4.41 -6.43 1.19
C THR A 148 4.23 -4.91 1.25
N ASN A 149 3.52 -4.33 0.27
CA ASN A 149 3.19 -2.90 0.19
C ASN A 149 1.74 -2.59 0.59
N VAL A 150 1.01 -3.57 1.14
CA VAL A 150 -0.29 -3.35 1.79
C VAL A 150 -0.07 -3.51 3.28
N LEU A 151 -0.09 -2.40 4.02
CA LEU A 151 0.06 -2.37 5.47
C LEU A 151 -1.29 -2.40 6.16
N LEU A 152 -1.32 -2.89 7.40
CA LEU A 152 -2.55 -3.05 8.18
C LEU A 152 -2.49 -2.18 9.44
N ASP A 153 -3.51 -1.33 9.60
CA ASP A 153 -3.68 -0.52 10.81
C ASP A 153 -4.23 -1.33 11.99
N GLU A 154 -4.51 -0.66 13.11
CA GLU A 154 -5.02 -1.29 14.34
C GLU A 154 -6.36 -2.03 14.15
N ASP A 155 -7.18 -1.57 13.21
CA ASP A 155 -8.51 -2.12 12.90
C ASP A 155 -8.48 -3.14 11.74
N MET A 156 -7.29 -3.55 11.30
CA MET A 156 -7.07 -4.45 10.16
C MET A 156 -7.52 -3.87 8.81
N VAL A 157 -7.60 -2.54 8.69
CA VAL A 157 -7.89 -1.86 7.42
C VAL A 157 -6.63 -1.84 6.56
N GLY A 158 -6.78 -2.06 5.26
CA GLY A 158 -5.70 -2.05 4.29
C GLY A 158 -5.23 -0.64 3.92
N HIS A 159 -3.92 -0.40 3.98
CA HIS A 159 -3.26 0.84 3.55
C HIS A 159 -2.16 0.57 2.53
N VAL A 160 -2.29 1.10 1.32
CA VAL A 160 -1.26 0.97 0.28
C VAL A 160 -0.09 1.91 0.59
N ALA A 161 1.12 1.36 0.51
CA ALA A 161 2.39 1.99 0.87
C ALA A 161 3.42 1.86 -0.26
N ASP A 162 4.53 2.58 -0.12
CA ASP A 162 5.70 2.56 -1.02
C ASP A 162 5.43 3.05 -2.45
N PHE A 163 5.44 4.37 -2.60
CA PHE A 163 5.28 5.04 -3.89
C PHE A 163 6.62 5.31 -4.58
N GLY A 164 7.70 4.64 -4.15
CA GLY A 164 9.06 4.90 -4.61
C GLY A 164 9.28 4.77 -6.12
N ILE A 165 8.40 4.06 -6.83
CA ILE A 165 8.45 3.91 -8.30
C ILE A 165 7.15 4.33 -9.00
N ALA A 166 6.28 5.07 -8.29
CA ALA A 166 5.02 5.52 -8.84
C ALA A 166 5.22 6.43 -10.07
N LYS A 167 4.25 6.45 -10.96
CA LYS A 167 4.25 7.27 -12.18
C LYS A 167 3.06 8.20 -12.18
N LEU A 168 3.32 9.50 -12.37
CA LEU A 168 2.29 10.47 -12.70
C LEU A 168 2.14 10.46 -14.22
N LEU A 169 1.02 9.94 -14.72
CA LEU A 169 0.76 9.83 -16.15
C LEU A 169 0.31 11.20 -16.70
N GLY A 170 1.27 11.99 -17.18
CA GLY A 170 0.98 13.08 -18.11
C GLY A 170 0.56 12.54 -19.49
N ASP A 171 0.00 13.39 -20.34
CA ASP A 171 -0.44 13.02 -21.70
C ASP A 171 0.67 12.26 -22.46
N GLY A 172 0.50 10.94 -22.62
CA GLY A 172 1.27 10.14 -23.58
C GLY A 172 2.07 8.93 -23.09
N ILE A 173 1.93 8.41 -21.87
CA ILE A 173 2.70 7.23 -21.42
C ILE A 173 1.86 5.94 -21.44
N SER A 174 2.24 4.98 -22.28
CA SER A 174 1.68 3.62 -22.38
C SER A 174 2.16 2.70 -21.24
N LEU A 175 1.23 1.92 -20.68
CA LEU A 175 1.43 0.99 -19.57
C LEU A 175 2.06 -0.34 -20.02
N THR A 176 3.11 -0.78 -19.33
CA THR A 176 3.82 -2.05 -19.59
C THR A 176 3.17 -3.23 -18.85
N GLN A 177 3.21 -4.42 -19.45
CA GLN A 177 2.46 -5.63 -19.06
C GLN A 177 3.16 -6.48 -17.96
N THR A 178 2.39 -7.27 -17.23
CA THR A 178 2.88 -8.39 -16.38
C THR A 178 1.82 -9.49 -16.35
N MET A 179 2.24 -10.76 -16.52
CA MET A 179 1.37 -11.94 -16.66
C MET A 179 1.23 -12.72 -15.34
N THR A 180 0.05 -13.30 -15.06
CA THR A 180 -0.09 -14.43 -14.12
C THR A 180 -1.34 -15.27 -14.42
N LEU A 181 -1.20 -16.60 -14.41
CA LEU A 181 -2.26 -17.60 -14.65
C LEU A 181 -2.75 -18.25 -13.34
N ALA A 182 -4.03 -18.59 -13.25
CA ALA A 182 -4.59 -19.48 -12.22
C ALA A 182 -5.81 -20.27 -12.72
N THR A 183 -6.03 -21.48 -12.19
CA THR A 183 -7.07 -22.45 -12.57
C THR A 183 -8.11 -22.64 -11.44
N ILE A 184 -9.35 -23.01 -11.79
CA ILE A 184 -10.54 -23.01 -10.92
C ILE A 184 -11.19 -24.41 -10.79
N GLY A 185 -11.70 -24.77 -9.59
CA GLY A 185 -12.53 -25.96 -9.25
C GLY A 185 -13.61 -25.67 -8.18
N TYR A 186 -14.55 -26.61 -7.96
CA TYR A 186 -15.95 -26.48 -7.46
C TYR A 186 -16.22 -26.45 -5.91
N MET A 187 -17.38 -25.85 -5.50
CA MET A 187 -18.26 -25.99 -4.26
C MET A 187 -18.24 -24.90 -3.13
N ALA A 188 -18.91 -25.14 -1.96
CA ALA A 188 -19.26 -24.35 -0.72
C ALA A 188 -19.30 -22.78 -0.72
N PRO A 189 -20.06 -22.06 0.14
CA PRO A 189 -20.18 -20.58 0.01
C PRO A 189 -18.87 -19.80 0.23
N GLY A 190 -17.92 -20.37 0.99
CA GLY A 190 -16.55 -19.88 1.01
C GLY A 190 -15.82 -20.06 -0.33
N GLU A 191 -16.06 -21.17 -1.03
CA GLU A 191 -15.47 -21.46 -2.33
C GLU A 191 -16.21 -20.76 -3.49
N GLU A 192 -17.53 -20.51 -3.42
CA GLU A 192 -18.20 -19.61 -4.38
C GLU A 192 -17.66 -18.17 -4.29
N CYS A 193 -17.46 -17.68 -3.07
CA CYS A 193 -16.83 -16.39 -2.85
C CYS A 193 -15.39 -16.39 -3.40
N LEU A 194 -14.61 -17.43 -3.10
CA LEU A 194 -13.25 -17.61 -3.61
C LEU A 194 -13.22 -17.63 -5.15
N LEU A 195 -14.15 -18.34 -5.78
CA LEU A 195 -14.26 -18.44 -7.23
C LEU A 195 -14.57 -17.11 -7.89
N SER A 196 -15.51 -16.36 -7.29
CA SER A 196 -15.86 -15.03 -7.76
C SER A 196 -14.66 -14.09 -7.66
N THR A 197 -13.93 -14.18 -6.55
CA THR A 197 -12.69 -13.43 -6.33
C THR A 197 -11.59 -13.83 -7.32
N MET A 198 -11.38 -15.12 -7.57
CA MET A 198 -10.41 -15.63 -8.55
C MET A 198 -10.79 -15.21 -9.98
N GLY A 199 -12.07 -15.28 -10.34
CA GLY A 199 -12.57 -14.83 -11.64
C GLY A 199 -12.35 -13.32 -11.85
N LEU A 200 -12.52 -12.52 -10.80
CA LEU A 200 -12.18 -11.10 -10.84
C LEU A 200 -10.68 -10.87 -11.00
N ALA A 201 -9.84 -11.63 -10.28
CA ALA A 201 -8.38 -11.55 -10.39
C ALA A 201 -7.91 -11.85 -11.83
N LEU A 202 -8.46 -12.88 -12.48
CA LEU A 202 -8.16 -13.20 -13.88
C LEU A 202 -8.48 -12.03 -14.82
N ARG A 203 -9.59 -11.33 -14.60
CA ARG A 203 -9.96 -10.15 -15.40
C ARG A 203 -9.05 -8.95 -15.14
N CYS A 204 -8.52 -8.80 -13.93
CA CYS A 204 -7.55 -7.76 -13.60
C CYS A 204 -6.19 -8.03 -14.27
N CYS A 205 -5.84 -9.31 -14.40
CA CYS A 205 -4.55 -9.78 -14.92
C CYS A 205 -4.58 -10.16 -16.41
N ALA A 206 -5.58 -9.72 -17.18
CA ALA A 206 -5.65 -9.99 -18.62
C ALA A 206 -4.39 -9.45 -19.34
N ASP A 207 -3.90 -10.19 -20.33
CA ASP A 207 -2.63 -9.87 -21.00
C ASP A 207 -2.71 -8.54 -21.75
N SER A 208 -3.80 -8.32 -22.50
CA SER A 208 -4.08 -7.07 -23.21
C SER A 208 -4.65 -6.02 -22.24
N PRO A 209 -4.08 -4.79 -22.19
CA PRO A 209 -4.59 -3.70 -21.36
C PRO A 209 -6.07 -3.39 -21.63
N GLU A 210 -6.51 -3.48 -22.88
CA GLU A 210 -7.88 -3.22 -23.31
C GLU A 210 -8.89 -4.25 -22.77
N GLN A 211 -8.41 -5.45 -22.45
CA GLN A 211 -9.20 -6.52 -21.86
C GLN A 211 -9.23 -6.48 -20.33
N ARG A 212 -8.34 -5.69 -19.70
CA ARG A 212 -8.31 -5.56 -18.24
C ARG A 212 -9.54 -4.79 -17.77
N ILE A 213 -10.19 -5.34 -16.75
CA ILE A 213 -11.29 -4.66 -16.10
C ILE A 213 -10.82 -3.34 -15.46
N GLY A 214 -11.56 -2.25 -15.72
CA GLY A 214 -11.30 -0.96 -15.07
C GLY A 214 -11.57 -0.98 -13.57
N ILE A 215 -10.86 -0.14 -12.81
CA ILE A 215 -10.87 -0.19 -11.34
C ILE A 215 -12.25 0.04 -10.71
N GLU A 216 -13.10 0.90 -11.28
CA GLU A 216 -14.48 1.11 -10.82
C GLU A 216 -15.30 -0.19 -10.89
N ASN A 217 -15.11 -0.96 -11.97
CA ASN A 217 -15.77 -2.24 -12.14
C ASN A 217 -15.22 -3.32 -11.20
N VAL A 218 -13.93 -3.24 -10.84
CA VAL A 218 -13.33 -4.09 -9.80
C VAL A 218 -14.01 -3.83 -8.47
N LEU A 219 -14.08 -2.57 -8.05
CA LEU A 219 -14.67 -2.18 -6.78
C LEU A 219 -16.17 -2.53 -6.71
N ALA A 220 -16.92 -2.28 -7.78
CA ALA A 220 -18.32 -2.67 -7.87
C ALA A 220 -18.52 -4.20 -7.78
N THR A 221 -17.61 -4.97 -8.40
CA THR A 221 -17.67 -6.44 -8.35
C THR A 221 -17.33 -6.97 -6.96
N LEU A 222 -16.28 -6.45 -6.31
CA LEU A 222 -15.92 -6.84 -4.94
C LEU A 222 -17.04 -6.56 -3.94
N ASN A 223 -17.68 -5.39 -4.04
CA ASN A 223 -18.81 -5.05 -3.18
C ASN A 223 -20.01 -6.01 -3.38
N LYS A 224 -20.29 -6.41 -4.63
CA LYS A 224 -21.32 -7.42 -4.92
C LYS A 224 -20.96 -8.80 -4.34
N ILE A 225 -19.69 -9.22 -4.47
CA ILE A 225 -19.19 -10.47 -3.89
C ILE A 225 -19.36 -10.46 -2.36
N LYS A 226 -18.92 -9.38 -1.70
CA LYS A 226 -19.05 -9.22 -0.24
C LYS A 226 -20.50 -9.25 0.21
N LEU A 227 -21.39 -8.51 -0.47
CA LEU A 227 -22.83 -8.53 -0.16
C LEU A 227 -23.44 -9.92 -0.30
N LYS A 228 -23.05 -10.68 -1.34
CA LYS A 228 -23.51 -12.06 -1.51
C LYS A 228 -23.00 -12.96 -0.39
N PHE A 229 -21.69 -12.92 -0.11
CA PHE A 229 -21.08 -13.68 0.97
C PHE A 229 -21.76 -13.44 2.32
N LEU A 230 -22.04 -12.17 2.65
CA LEU A 230 -22.75 -11.80 3.88
C LEU A 230 -24.17 -12.38 3.94
N LYS A 231 -24.90 -12.38 2.83
CA LYS A 231 -26.23 -13.01 2.76
C LYS A 231 -26.15 -14.51 3.01
N ASP A 232 -25.19 -15.18 2.39
CA ASP A 232 -25.02 -16.62 2.47
C ASP A 232 -24.64 -17.11 3.88
N ILE A 233 -23.86 -16.31 4.64
CA ILE A 233 -23.56 -16.61 6.04
C ILE A 233 -24.70 -16.25 7.00
N SER A 234 -25.50 -15.23 6.68
CA SER A 234 -26.64 -14.80 7.51
C SER A 234 -27.89 -15.66 7.35
N GLY A 235 -28.02 -16.37 6.21
CA GLY A 235 -29.11 -17.31 5.95
C GLY A 235 -28.85 -18.74 6.45
N ARG A 236 -27.78 -18.93 7.23
CA ARG A 236 -27.44 -20.16 7.95
C ARG A 236 -27.73 -19.98 9.44
#